data_AF-A0A803NAB5-F1
#
_entry.id   AF-A0A803NAB5-F1
#
_cell.length_a   1.000
_cell.length_b   1.000
_cell.length_c   1.000
_cell.angle_alpha   90.00
_cell.angle_beta   90.00
_cell.angle_gamma   90.00
#
_symmetry.space_group_name_H-M   'P 1'
#
loop_
_entity.id
_entity.type
_entity.pdbx_description
1 polymer ?
#
loop_
_entity_poly.entity_id
_entity_poly.type
_entity_poly.pdbx_seq_one_letter_code
_entity_poly.pdbx_strand_id
1 'polypeptide(L)'
;MESHCPVGEKDWHAIDKHFKGKIIKDIRDRFVIPPGAEYDNQALKNAKKCWKQFKYSLKLIYYKPLEKKLDDIYNNVQHGIASSNWDKLTMSACSKKARASQNQIHTSGSKSFANQQADYDDVKAKVELLRMMHPKISEKELEDEAFQKTMYRDEVPDRPVGYGLEV
;
A
#
# COMPACT_ATOMS: atom_id res chain seq x y z
N MET A 1 -33.21 2.33 -10.48
CA MET A 1 -31.84 2.80 -10.18
C MET A 1 -31.39 2.12 -8.91
N GLU A 2 -30.30 1.37 -8.95
CA GLU A 2 -29.81 0.66 -7.77
C GLU A 2 -29.27 1.67 -6.74
N SER A 3 -29.95 1.75 -5.59
CA SER A 3 -29.53 2.53 -4.41
C SER A 3 -28.44 1.83 -3.60
N HIS A 4 -27.95 0.68 -4.08
CA HIS A 4 -27.17 -0.28 -3.32
C HIS A 4 -25.68 -0.17 -3.66
N CYS A 5 -24.82 -0.56 -2.71
CA CYS A 5 -23.37 -0.52 -2.90
C CYS A 5 -22.92 -1.48 -4.02
N PRO A 6 -22.07 -1.06 -4.99
CA PRO A 6 -21.63 -1.87 -6.13
C PRO A 6 -20.56 -2.91 -5.71
N VAL A 7 -20.97 -3.94 -4.98
CA VAL A 7 -20.05 -4.92 -4.38
C VAL A 7 -19.56 -5.98 -5.37
N GLY A 8 -20.35 -6.30 -6.39
CA GLY A 8 -20.03 -7.31 -7.41
C GLY A 8 -18.99 -6.88 -8.44
N GLU A 9 -18.78 -5.56 -8.62
CA GLU A 9 -17.81 -5.05 -9.59
C GLU A 9 -16.37 -5.42 -9.21
N LYS A 10 -15.62 -5.99 -10.16
CA LYS A 10 -14.22 -6.41 -9.92
C LYS A 10 -13.33 -5.20 -9.64
N ASP A 11 -13.51 -4.14 -10.41
CA ASP A 11 -12.65 -2.95 -10.41
C ASP A 11 -13.44 -1.67 -10.15
N TRP A 12 -12.85 -0.75 -9.37
CA TRP A 12 -13.44 0.58 -9.12
C TRP A 12 -13.69 1.37 -10.41
N HIS A 13 -12.90 1.10 -11.46
CA HIS A 13 -13.06 1.76 -12.76
C HIS A 13 -14.30 1.28 -13.52
N ALA A 14 -14.77 0.06 -13.27
CA ALA A 14 -15.99 -0.50 -13.86
C ALA A 14 -17.28 0.08 -13.24
N ILE A 15 -17.18 0.64 -12.02
CA ILE A 15 -18.32 1.30 -11.37
C ILE A 15 -18.75 2.52 -12.18
N ASP A 16 -20.05 2.59 -12.41
CA ASP A 16 -20.72 3.64 -13.17
C ASP A 16 -20.37 5.06 -12.70
N LYS A 17 -20.25 5.97 -13.68
CA LYS A 17 -19.89 7.36 -13.45
C LYS A 17 -20.99 8.11 -12.72
N HIS A 18 -22.26 7.79 -12.97
CA HIS A 18 -23.38 8.42 -12.28
C HIS A 18 -23.41 8.03 -10.80
N PHE A 19 -23.09 6.78 -10.45
CA PHE A 19 -22.89 6.38 -9.04
C PHE A 19 -21.78 7.19 -8.35
N LYS A 20 -20.62 7.35 -9.00
CA LYS A 20 -19.52 8.18 -8.48
C LYS A 20 -19.93 9.66 -8.32
N GLY A 21 -20.70 10.18 -9.27
CA GLY A 21 -21.27 11.52 -9.19
C GLY A 21 -22.22 11.70 -8.01
N LYS A 22 -23.03 10.69 -7.70
CA LYS A 22 -23.90 10.69 -6.51
C LYS A 22 -23.10 10.77 -5.21
N ILE A 23 -21.99 10.01 -5.09
CA ILE A 23 -21.11 10.10 -3.92
C ILE A 23 -20.60 11.54 -3.73
N ILE A 24 -20.12 12.17 -4.81
CA ILE A 24 -19.64 13.56 -4.74
C ILE A 24 -20.75 14.52 -4.33
N LYS A 25 -21.95 14.35 -4.90
CA LYS A 25 -23.12 15.16 -4.54
C LYS A 25 -23.46 15.00 -3.05
N ASP A 26 -23.53 13.78 -2.54
CA ASP A 26 -23.85 13.50 -1.14
C ASP A 26 -22.79 14.05 -0.17
N ILE A 27 -21.52 14.07 -0.58
CA ILE A 27 -20.44 14.68 0.21
C ILE A 27 -20.57 16.20 0.21
N ARG A 28 -20.73 16.83 -0.96
CA ARG A 28 -20.85 18.29 -1.07
C ARG A 28 -22.12 18.86 -0.45
N ASP A 29 -23.18 18.06 -0.36
CA ASP A 29 -24.42 18.41 0.34
C ASP A 29 -24.22 18.50 1.85
N ARG A 30 -23.34 17.66 2.41
CA ARG A 30 -23.08 17.57 3.87
C ARG A 30 -21.89 18.39 4.33
N PHE A 31 -20.96 18.71 3.44
CA PHE A 31 -19.69 19.36 3.77
C PHE A 31 -19.42 20.56 2.88
N VAL A 32 -18.91 21.63 3.49
CA VAL A 32 -18.43 22.81 2.76
C VAL A 32 -17.07 22.47 2.14
N ILE A 33 -17.07 22.13 0.85
CA ILE A 33 -15.86 21.81 0.08
C ILE A 33 -15.60 22.93 -0.93
N PRO A 34 -14.36 23.46 -1.02
CA PRO A 34 -14.03 24.46 -2.01
C PRO A 34 -14.27 23.96 -3.45
N PRO A 35 -14.60 24.86 -4.39
CA PRO A 35 -14.75 24.47 -5.79
C PRO A 35 -13.40 24.03 -6.36
N GLY A 36 -13.34 22.82 -6.90
CA GLY A 36 -12.15 22.30 -7.57
C GLY A 36 -12.26 20.81 -7.86
N ALA A 37 -11.85 20.40 -9.07
CA ALA A 37 -11.87 18.99 -9.46
C ALA A 37 -10.91 18.12 -8.63
N GLU A 38 -9.88 18.74 -8.03
CA GLU A 38 -8.93 18.05 -7.15
C GLU A 38 -9.60 17.48 -5.90
N TYR A 39 -10.55 18.21 -5.29
CA TYR A 39 -11.24 17.77 -4.09
C TYR A 39 -12.20 16.61 -4.39
N ASP A 40 -12.88 16.66 -5.53
CA ASP A 40 -13.73 15.54 -5.99
C ASP A 40 -12.88 14.29 -6.26
N ASN A 41 -11.72 14.46 -6.91
CA ASN A 41 -10.79 13.37 -7.15
C ASN A 41 -10.26 12.76 -5.84
N GLN A 42 -9.97 13.58 -4.83
CA GLN A 42 -9.56 13.12 -3.50
C GLN A 42 -10.70 12.37 -2.79
N ALA A 43 -11.92 12.91 -2.83
CA ALA A 43 -13.10 12.25 -2.28
C ALA A 43 -13.35 10.87 -2.92
N LEU A 44 -13.25 10.77 -4.25
CA LEU A 44 -13.37 9.49 -4.95
C LEU A 44 -12.24 8.51 -4.63
N LYS A 45 -11.00 8.99 -4.41
CA LYS A 45 -9.89 8.14 -3.96
C LYS A 45 -10.17 7.54 -2.57
N ASN A 46 -10.72 8.33 -1.66
CA ASN A 46 -11.12 7.86 -0.33
C ASN A 46 -12.30 6.89 -0.41
N ALA A 47 -13.32 7.20 -1.21
CA ALA A 47 -14.45 6.31 -1.45
C ALA A 47 -14.00 4.95 -2.02
N LYS A 48 -13.04 4.95 -2.97
CA LYS A 48 -12.41 3.72 -3.49
C LYS A 48 -11.74 2.90 -2.39
N LYS A 49 -11.06 3.55 -1.44
CA LYS A 49 -10.41 2.86 -0.30
C LYS A 49 -11.45 2.22 0.61
N CYS A 50 -12.48 2.98 1.02
CA CYS A 50 -13.58 2.49 1.83
C CYS A 50 -14.32 1.33 1.15
N TRP A 51 -14.61 1.43 -0.15
CA TRP A 51 -15.26 0.37 -0.93
C TRP A 51 -14.45 -0.93 -0.96
N LYS A 52 -13.13 -0.84 -1.17
CA LYS A 52 -12.24 -2.02 -1.12
C LYS A 52 -12.22 -2.66 0.27
N GLN A 53 -12.15 -1.85 1.31
CA GLN A 53 -12.13 -2.32 2.70
C GLN A 53 -13.46 -2.99 3.08
N PHE A 54 -14.58 -2.42 2.65
CA PHE A 54 -15.90 -3.01 2.84
C PHE A 54 -16.04 -4.35 2.11
N LYS A 55 -15.62 -4.44 0.84
CA LYS A 55 -15.57 -5.73 0.12
C LYS A 55 -14.73 -6.78 0.85
N TYR A 56 -13.62 -6.38 1.46
CA TYR A 56 -12.77 -7.28 2.23
C TYR A 56 -13.43 -7.74 3.53
N SER A 57 -14.05 -6.83 4.30
CA SER A 57 -14.73 -7.19 5.55
C SER A 57 -15.89 -8.17 5.29
N LEU A 58 -16.63 -7.98 4.18
CA LEU A 58 -17.66 -8.92 3.75
C LEU A 58 -17.07 -10.31 3.49
N LYS A 59 -15.98 -10.40 2.71
CA LYS A 59 -15.31 -11.68 2.47
C LYS A 59 -14.83 -12.33 3.78
N LEU A 60 -14.31 -11.55 4.74
CA LEU A 60 -13.83 -12.09 6.01
C LEU A 60 -14.96 -12.70 6.86
N ILE A 61 -16.13 -12.04 6.92
CA ILE A 61 -17.27 -12.47 7.73
C ILE A 61 -17.98 -13.66 7.09
N TYR A 62 -18.16 -13.63 5.77
CA TYR A 62 -19.06 -14.56 5.08
C TYR A 62 -18.31 -15.70 4.37
N TYR A 63 -17.08 -15.50 3.90
CA TYR A 63 -16.30 -16.57 3.24
C TYR A 63 -15.56 -17.43 4.28
N LYS A 64 -16.31 -18.31 4.94
CA LYS A 64 -15.79 -19.35 5.83
C LYS A 64 -16.03 -20.75 5.24
N PRO A 65 -15.22 -21.16 4.25
CA PRO A 65 -15.47 -22.38 3.48
C PRO A 65 -15.42 -23.67 4.32
N LEU A 66 -14.79 -23.62 5.50
CA LEU A 66 -14.72 -24.74 6.45
C LEU A 66 -15.92 -24.80 7.42
N GLU A 67 -16.67 -23.69 7.58
CA GLU A 67 -17.74 -23.57 8.59
C GLU A 67 -19.14 -23.45 7.97
N LYS A 68 -19.27 -22.98 6.73
CA LYS A 68 -20.57 -22.68 6.11
C LYS A 68 -20.67 -23.23 4.69
N LYS A 69 -21.83 -23.80 4.34
CA LYS A 69 -22.14 -24.14 2.94
C LYS A 69 -22.34 -22.86 2.12
N LEU A 70 -21.95 -22.91 0.85
CA LEU A 70 -22.07 -21.79 -0.09
C LEU A 70 -23.52 -21.27 -0.18
N ASP A 71 -24.51 -22.16 -0.18
CA ASP A 71 -25.94 -21.79 -0.25
C ASP A 71 -26.39 -20.93 0.94
N ASP A 72 -25.90 -21.20 2.15
CA ASP A 72 -26.22 -20.39 3.34
C ASP A 72 -25.61 -18.99 3.28
N ILE A 73 -24.55 -18.81 2.48
CA ILE A 73 -23.88 -17.52 2.28
C ILE A 73 -24.65 -16.66 1.27
N TYR A 74 -25.19 -17.29 0.21
CA TYR A 74 -26.00 -16.58 -0.79
C TYR A 74 -27.37 -16.15 -0.25
N ASN A 75 -27.97 -16.96 0.64
CA ASN A 75 -29.28 -16.65 1.22
C ASN A 75 -29.24 -15.56 2.32
N ASN A 76 -28.07 -15.28 2.91
CA ASN A 76 -27.89 -14.26 3.96
C ASN A 76 -27.32 -12.95 3.40
N VAL A 77 -28.04 -12.32 2.48
CA VAL A 77 -27.64 -11.04 1.86
C VAL A 77 -27.66 -9.92 2.88
N GLN A 78 -26.56 -9.18 3.00
CA GLN A 78 -26.49 -8.05 3.93
C GLN A 78 -27.35 -6.86 3.46
N HIS A 79 -28.05 -6.23 4.41
CA HIS A 79 -28.90 -5.08 4.14
C HIS A 79 -28.10 -3.95 3.45
N GLY A 80 -28.65 -3.40 2.37
CA GLY A 80 -27.97 -2.37 1.57
C GLY A 80 -27.16 -2.90 0.38
N ILE A 81 -27.14 -4.22 0.15
CA ILE A 81 -26.54 -4.84 -1.04
C ILE A 81 -27.63 -5.60 -1.81
N ALA A 82 -27.70 -5.41 -3.12
CA ALA A 82 -28.60 -6.19 -3.96
C ALA A 82 -28.08 -7.63 -4.10
N SER A 83 -28.97 -8.62 -4.04
CA SER A 83 -28.63 -10.05 -4.18
C SER A 83 -27.86 -10.34 -5.48
N SER A 84 -28.26 -9.73 -6.60
CA SER A 84 -27.56 -9.81 -7.90
C SER A 84 -26.08 -9.37 -7.83
N ASN A 85 -25.77 -8.47 -6.90
CA ASN A 85 -24.44 -7.93 -6.69
C ASN A 85 -23.64 -8.73 -5.66
N TRP A 86 -24.36 -9.36 -4.73
CA TRP A 86 -23.84 -10.32 -3.77
C TRP A 86 -23.34 -11.58 -4.48
N ASP A 87 -24.11 -12.09 -5.43
CA ASP A 87 -23.76 -13.31 -6.18
C ASP A 87 -22.47 -13.14 -6.99
N LYS A 88 -22.26 -11.92 -7.52
CA LYS A 88 -21.08 -11.51 -8.28
C LYS A 88 -19.85 -11.24 -7.41
N LEU A 89 -20.01 -11.13 -6.09
CA LEU A 89 -18.86 -10.96 -5.20
C LEU A 89 -18.00 -12.23 -5.29
N THR A 90 -16.95 -12.19 -6.11
CA THR A 90 -16.14 -13.37 -6.38
C THR A 90 -15.52 -13.86 -5.06
N MET A 91 -16.05 -14.96 -4.55
CA MET A 91 -15.60 -15.60 -3.32
C MET A 91 -14.28 -16.37 -3.53
N SER A 92 -13.56 -16.11 -4.63
CA SER A 92 -12.21 -16.64 -4.82
C SER A 92 -11.33 -16.16 -3.67
N ALA A 93 -10.78 -17.15 -2.95
CA ALA A 93 -9.90 -17.04 -1.79
C ALA A 93 -9.31 -15.63 -1.59
N CYS A 94 -9.73 -14.98 -0.50
CA CYS A 94 -9.10 -13.83 0.15
C CYS A 94 -7.86 -13.33 -0.61
N SER A 95 -8.07 -12.53 -1.66
CA SER A 95 -6.98 -12.11 -2.51
C SER A 95 -6.12 -11.13 -1.71
N LYS A 96 -5.14 -11.72 -1.03
CA LYS A 96 -4.03 -11.09 -0.29
C LYS A 96 -4.47 -10.35 0.97
N LYS A 97 -4.34 -11.05 2.11
CA LYS A 97 -4.23 -10.52 3.48
C LYS A 97 -3.10 -9.46 3.69
N ALA A 98 -2.60 -8.77 2.66
CA ALA A 98 -1.33 -8.03 2.73
C ALA A 98 -1.43 -6.50 2.55
N ARG A 99 -2.49 -5.94 1.95
CA ARG A 99 -2.55 -4.50 1.61
C ARG A 99 -3.48 -3.63 2.47
N ALA A 100 -4.54 -4.21 3.04
CA ALA A 100 -5.51 -3.45 3.84
C ALA A 100 -5.10 -3.36 5.33
N SER A 101 -4.24 -4.26 5.81
CA SER A 101 -3.63 -4.22 7.14
C SER A 101 -2.35 -3.37 7.19
N GLN A 102 -1.85 -2.88 6.05
CA GLN A 102 -0.83 -1.83 6.01
C GLN A 102 -1.47 -0.49 6.43
N ASN A 103 -1.76 -0.38 7.73
CA ASN A 103 -1.99 0.90 8.41
C ASN A 103 -0.66 1.67 8.57
N GLN A 104 0.47 1.03 8.29
CA GLN A 104 1.74 1.72 8.18
C GLN A 104 1.84 2.39 6.82
N ILE A 105 1.64 3.70 6.82
CA ILE A 105 2.32 4.57 5.87
C ILE A 105 3.80 4.23 6.04
N HIS A 106 4.44 3.65 5.01
CA HIS A 106 5.90 3.61 4.97
C HIS A 106 6.38 5.06 4.86
N THR A 107 6.46 5.78 5.97
CA THR A 107 7.19 7.06 6.05
C THR A 107 8.70 6.82 6.11
N SER A 108 9.13 5.58 6.31
CA SER A 108 10.53 5.20 6.27
C SER A 108 10.82 4.25 5.13
N GLY A 109 10.77 4.77 3.90
CA GLY A 109 11.62 4.22 2.84
C GLY A 109 13.09 4.34 3.26
N SER A 110 14.00 3.67 2.55
CA SER A 110 15.46 3.67 2.79
C SER A 110 16.15 5.05 2.81
N LYS A 111 15.38 6.15 2.73
CA LYS A 111 15.81 7.55 2.76
C LYS A 111 15.18 8.36 3.90
N SER A 112 14.60 7.73 4.93
CA SER A 112 14.12 8.47 6.10
C SER A 112 15.28 9.07 6.87
N PHE A 113 15.13 10.33 7.30
CA PHE A 113 16.14 11.09 8.04
C PHE A 113 16.61 10.37 9.31
N ALA A 114 15.72 9.61 9.96
CA ALA A 114 16.04 8.81 11.14
C ALA A 114 16.99 7.63 10.82
N ASN A 115 16.89 7.04 9.63
CA ASN A 115 17.81 6.00 9.19
C ASN A 115 19.13 6.60 8.72
N GLN A 116 19.09 7.75 8.04
CA GLN A 116 20.30 8.47 7.63
C GLN A 116 21.17 8.82 8.82
N GLN A 117 20.59 9.28 9.94
CA GLN A 117 21.37 9.61 11.14
C GLN A 117 22.09 8.38 11.71
N ALA A 118 21.39 7.23 11.80
CA ALA A 118 21.99 5.99 12.27
C ALA A 118 23.13 5.52 11.33
N ASP A 119 22.93 5.62 10.02
CA ASP A 119 23.96 5.27 9.03
C ASP A 119 25.19 6.21 9.14
N TYR A 120 24.97 7.52 9.36
CA TYR A 120 26.06 8.48 9.58
C TYR A 120 26.83 8.21 10.88
N ASP A 121 26.12 7.87 11.96
CA ASP A 121 26.73 7.56 13.25
C ASP A 121 27.57 6.26 13.15
N ASP A 122 27.10 5.26 12.42
CA ASP A 122 27.83 4.00 12.15
C ASP A 122 29.07 4.24 11.28
N VAL A 123 28.97 5.05 10.22
CA VAL A 123 30.12 5.44 9.39
C VAL A 123 31.17 6.14 10.26
N LYS A 124 30.75 7.10 11.09
CA LYS A 124 31.65 7.85 11.97
C LYS A 124 32.37 6.94 12.97
N ALA A 125 31.64 6.03 13.61
CA ALA A 125 32.23 5.05 14.52
C ALA A 125 33.26 4.16 13.79
N LYS A 126 32.99 3.80 12.53
CA LYS A 126 33.91 2.99 11.72
C LYS A 126 35.17 3.77 11.30
N VAL A 127 35.04 5.07 11.01
CA VAL A 127 36.17 5.98 10.78
C VAL A 127 37.05 6.04 12.03
N GLU A 128 36.48 6.21 13.22
CA GLU A 128 37.26 6.26 14.45
C GLU A 128 38.04 4.95 14.71
N LEU A 129 37.43 3.80 14.46
CA LEU A 129 38.10 2.49 14.54
C LEU A 129 39.25 2.35 13.52
N LEU A 130 39.01 2.69 12.25
CA LEU A 130 40.03 2.60 11.20
C LEU A 130 41.20 3.55 11.46
N ARG A 131 40.94 4.73 12.04
CA ARG A 131 41.96 5.72 12.41
C ARG A 131 42.90 5.19 13.49
N MET A 132 42.36 4.42 14.45
CA MET A 132 43.17 3.77 15.47
C MET A 132 44.03 2.63 14.91
N MET A 133 43.50 1.86 13.95
CA MET A 133 44.24 0.74 13.34
C MET A 133 45.26 1.19 12.28
N HIS A 134 44.97 2.28 11.58
CA HIS A 134 45.76 2.76 10.44
C HIS A 134 46.08 4.25 10.57
N PRO A 135 47.01 4.63 11.47
CA PRO A 135 47.29 6.03 11.81
C PRO A 135 47.96 6.84 10.68
N LYS A 136 48.35 6.19 9.58
CA LYS A 136 49.06 6.80 8.44
C LYS A 136 48.18 6.98 7.20
N ILE A 137 46.94 6.47 7.22
CA ILE A 137 46.01 6.62 6.10
C ILE A 137 45.42 8.03 6.15
N SER A 138 45.21 8.63 4.97
CA SER A 138 44.63 9.97 4.90
C SER A 138 43.16 9.94 5.33
N GLU A 139 42.68 11.02 5.95
CA GLU A 139 41.32 11.07 6.50
C GLU A 139 40.24 10.76 5.46
N LYS A 140 40.46 11.18 4.21
CA LYS A 140 39.56 10.93 3.09
C LYS A 140 39.48 9.45 2.69
N GLU A 141 40.61 8.76 2.63
CA GLU A 141 40.64 7.31 2.34
C GLU A 141 39.95 6.52 3.45
N LEU A 142 40.04 7.03 4.67
CA LEU A 142 39.48 6.42 5.87
C LEU A 142 37.95 6.55 5.93
N GLU A 143 37.41 7.71 5.53
CA GLU A 143 35.97 7.95 5.33
C GLU A 143 35.41 7.10 4.17
N ASP A 144 36.11 7.05 3.04
CA ASP A 144 35.69 6.24 1.89
C ASP A 144 35.65 4.75 2.26
N GLU A 145 36.67 4.24 2.97
CA GLU A 145 36.70 2.85 3.43
C GLU A 145 35.62 2.56 4.48
N ALA A 146 35.42 3.46 5.44
CA ALA A 146 34.35 3.33 6.43
C ALA A 146 32.96 3.30 5.77
N PHE A 147 32.72 4.15 4.78
CA PHE A 147 31.48 4.20 4.02
C PHE A 147 31.25 2.91 3.23
N GLN A 148 32.26 2.39 2.55
CA GLN A 148 32.15 1.12 1.80
C GLN A 148 31.89 -0.07 2.75
N LYS A 149 32.59 -0.15 3.88
CA LYS A 149 32.43 -1.23 4.86
C LYS A 149 31.06 -1.22 5.54
N THR A 150 30.52 -0.04 5.83
CA THR A 150 29.19 0.09 6.45
C THR A 150 28.07 -0.23 5.46
N MET A 151 28.16 0.25 4.23
CA MET A 151 27.13 0.05 3.20
C MET A 151 27.07 -1.38 2.65
N TYR A 152 28.22 -2.02 2.51
CA TYR A 152 28.32 -3.31 1.82
C TYR A 152 28.76 -4.46 2.74
N ARG A 153 29.02 -4.22 4.04
CA ARG A 153 29.42 -5.25 5.03
C ARG A 153 30.51 -6.21 4.51
N ASP A 154 31.50 -5.67 3.81
CA ASP A 154 32.59 -6.42 3.15
C ASP A 154 32.13 -7.41 2.05
N GLU A 155 30.85 -7.45 1.69
CA GLU A 155 30.32 -8.19 0.54
C GLU A 155 30.20 -7.25 -0.66
N VAL A 156 31.08 -7.40 -1.65
CA VAL A 156 30.93 -6.72 -2.94
C VAL A 156 29.65 -7.26 -3.59
N PRO A 157 28.61 -6.45 -3.83
CA PRO A 157 27.41 -6.94 -4.50
C PRO A 157 27.76 -7.33 -5.94
N ASP A 158 27.41 -8.56 -6.33
CA ASP A 158 27.58 -9.03 -7.70
C ASP A 158 26.90 -8.05 -8.67
N ARG A 159 27.68 -7.58 -9.64
CA ARG A 159 27.17 -6.66 -10.67
C ARG A 159 26.05 -7.41 -11.41
N PRO A 160 24.78 -6.92 -11.39
CA PRO A 160 23.70 -7.62 -12.04
C PRO A 160 23.96 -7.68 -13.55
N VAL A 161 24.25 -8.89 -14.03
CA VAL A 161 24.41 -9.19 -15.46
C VAL A 161 23.01 -9.18 -16.07
N GLY A 162 22.68 -8.15 -16.84
CA GLY A 162 21.36 -8.07 -17.50
C GLY A 162 20.88 -6.68 -17.90
N TYR A 163 21.52 -5.59 -17.45
CA TYR A 163 21.24 -4.25 -17.98
C TYR A 163 22.11 -3.95 -19.20
N GLY A 164 22.02 -4.79 -20.21
CA GLY A 164 22.41 -4.43 -21.56
C GLY A 164 21.23 -3.71 -22.22
N LEU A 165 21.37 -2.41 -22.47
CA LEU A 165 20.70 -1.82 -23.63
C LEU A 165 21.23 -2.60 -24.84
N GLU A 166 20.41 -3.49 -25.40
CA GLU A 166 20.62 -3.93 -26.78
C GLU A 166 20.47 -2.68 -27.66
N VAL A 167 21.58 -2.33 -28.32
CA VAL A 167 21.70 -1.28 -29.33
C VAL A 167 21.36 -1.90 -30.68
#